data_AF-A0A0F2P6A6-F1
#
_entry.id   AF-A0A0F2P6A6-F1
#
_cell.length_a   1.000
_cell.length_b   1.000
_cell.length_c   1.000
_cell.angle_alpha   90.00
_cell.angle_beta   90.00
_cell.angle_gamma   90.00
#
_symmetry.space_group_name_H-M   'P 1'
#
loop_
_entity.id
_entity.type
_entity.pdbx_description
1 polymer ?
#
loop_
_entity_poly.entity_id
_entity_poly.type
_entity_poly.pdbx_seq_one_letter_code
_entity_poly.pdbx_strand_id
1 'polypeptide(L)'
;MVALPVDDPWWDTHYPPNGWGCRCWIISATEAQLKRWGIEPAKAPPIETTWRVNTSTGLDYGQVPIGIDPGWDYNVGKAWLGSDIAFGEKLMALPDALRAEVFANLDDHIAQLNKGWHAWLKERAGQPPRGYAHTIGYLSSPVIDALKAKNMEPVSATVVVFDNQTNHVKGTHKDDAKRISLAEFKNLPAEFANHSAVLLHGKELVFVMKGHADGRNSRAVVAVNLKRKGNQFSSLRSLGRVHITDLRKKEYELIWGKL
;
A
#
# COMPACT_ATOMS: atom_id res chain seq x y z
N MET A 1 -0.47 1.14 -33.80
CA MET A 1 -0.27 0.14 -32.72
C MET A 1 1.01 0.53 -31.99
N VAL A 2 0.98 0.54 -30.66
CA VAL A 2 2.09 0.98 -29.82
C VAL A 2 2.67 -0.28 -29.15
N ALA A 3 3.95 -0.54 -29.37
CA ALA A 3 4.69 -1.62 -28.71
C ALA A 3 5.73 -0.99 -27.79
N LEU A 4 5.57 -1.17 -26.49
CA LEU A 4 6.45 -0.61 -25.46
C LEU A 4 6.91 -1.72 -24.52
N PRO A 5 8.06 -1.54 -23.83
CA PRO A 5 8.43 -2.38 -22.70
C PRO A 5 7.27 -2.51 -21.70
N VAL A 6 7.16 -3.67 -21.06
CA VAL A 6 6.07 -3.97 -20.11
C VAL A 6 6.09 -3.06 -18.87
N ASP A 7 7.26 -2.53 -18.53
CA ASP A 7 7.52 -1.64 -17.41
C ASP A 7 7.58 -0.15 -17.81
N ASP A 8 7.26 0.19 -19.06
CA ASP A 8 7.16 1.58 -19.49
C ASP A 8 6.05 2.32 -18.72
N PRO A 9 6.33 3.52 -18.15
CA PRO A 9 5.35 4.27 -17.34
C PRO A 9 4.12 4.72 -18.14
N TRP A 10 4.15 4.73 -19.47
CA TRP A 10 2.97 5.00 -20.29
C TRP A 10 1.81 4.05 -19.98
N TRP A 11 2.13 2.80 -19.64
CA TRP A 11 1.14 1.80 -19.23
C TRP A 11 0.49 2.09 -17.88
N ASP A 12 0.98 3.02 -17.07
CA ASP A 12 0.35 3.32 -15.78
C ASP A 12 -1.03 3.98 -15.94
N THR A 13 -1.22 4.72 -17.03
CA THR A 13 -2.48 5.42 -17.31
C THR A 13 -3.18 4.94 -18.58
N HIS A 14 -2.46 4.45 -19.61
CA HIS A 14 -3.03 4.15 -20.93
C HIS A 14 -3.32 2.65 -21.17
N TYR A 15 -3.41 1.85 -20.11
CA TYR A 15 -3.70 0.42 -20.22
C TYR A 15 -5.21 0.21 -20.40
N PRO A 16 -5.68 -0.27 -21.57
CA PRO A 16 -7.10 -0.38 -21.87
C PRO A 16 -7.87 -1.24 -20.87
N PRO A 17 -9.17 -0.96 -20.70
CA PRO A 17 -9.97 0.07 -21.39
C PRO A 17 -9.66 1.50 -20.93
N ASN A 18 -9.63 2.46 -21.87
CA ASN A 18 -9.30 3.87 -21.61
C ASN A 18 -10.53 4.80 -21.64
N GLY A 19 -11.74 4.25 -21.69
CA GLY A 19 -12.98 5.03 -21.73
C GLY A 19 -14.21 4.25 -22.18
N TRP A 20 -15.35 4.91 -22.14
CA TRP A 20 -16.64 4.32 -22.52
C TRP A 20 -16.66 3.96 -24.01
N GLY A 21 -17.02 2.72 -24.32
CA GLY A 21 -17.04 2.23 -25.71
C GLY A 21 -15.66 2.01 -26.33
N CYS A 22 -14.58 2.11 -25.53
CA CYS A 22 -13.23 1.80 -25.98
C CYS A 22 -13.14 0.32 -26.45
N ARG A 23 -12.53 0.09 -27.61
CA ARG A 23 -12.30 -1.24 -28.18
C ARG A 23 -10.81 -1.61 -28.26
N CYS A 24 -9.96 -0.87 -27.54
CA CYS A 24 -8.53 -1.17 -27.49
C CYS A 24 -8.30 -2.44 -26.66
N TRP A 25 -7.37 -3.29 -27.08
CA TRP A 25 -6.91 -4.45 -26.31
C TRP A 25 -5.39 -4.49 -26.29
N ILE A 26 -4.85 -5.19 -25.29
CA ILE A 26 -3.41 -5.41 -25.12
C ILE A 26 -3.08 -6.88 -25.38
N ILE A 27 -1.91 -7.10 -25.97
CA ILE A 27 -1.32 -8.41 -26.15
C ILE A 27 0.09 -8.35 -25.56
N SER A 28 0.40 -9.25 -24.62
CA SER A 28 1.77 -9.45 -24.16
C SER A 28 2.55 -10.19 -25.24
N ALA A 29 3.65 -9.59 -25.71
CA ALA A 29 4.48 -10.15 -26.77
C ALA A 29 5.94 -10.24 -26.33
N THR A 30 6.58 -11.36 -26.67
CA THR A 30 8.03 -11.53 -26.58
C THR A 30 8.73 -10.88 -27.77
N GLU A 31 10.03 -10.58 -27.65
CA GLU A 31 10.84 -10.03 -28.75
C GLU A 31 10.78 -10.89 -30.02
N ALA A 32 10.79 -12.22 -29.87
CA ALA A 32 10.66 -13.14 -31.00
C ALA A 32 9.29 -13.05 -31.70
N GLN A 33 8.21 -12.78 -30.95
CA GLN A 33 6.88 -12.57 -31.53
C GLN A 33 6.80 -11.23 -32.24
N LEU A 34 7.35 -10.16 -31.65
CA LEU A 34 7.43 -8.84 -32.28
C LEU A 34 8.17 -8.91 -33.62
N LYS A 35 9.33 -9.59 -33.64
CA LYS A 35 10.10 -9.82 -34.87
C LYS A 35 9.32 -10.62 -35.92
N ARG A 36 8.58 -11.65 -35.52
CA ARG A 36 7.71 -12.44 -36.41
C ARG A 36 6.59 -11.59 -37.02
N TRP A 37 6.06 -10.65 -36.24
CA TRP A 37 5.01 -9.74 -36.68
C TRP A 37 5.54 -8.50 -37.43
N GLY A 38 6.86 -8.33 -37.53
CA GLY A 38 7.46 -7.15 -38.16
C GLY A 38 7.21 -5.85 -37.39
N ILE A 39 7.10 -5.92 -36.06
CA ILE A 39 6.82 -4.79 -35.20
C ILE A 39 8.08 -4.46 -34.40
N GLU A 40 8.55 -3.23 -34.52
CA GLU A 40 9.63 -2.72 -33.68
C GLU A 40 9.08 -1.98 -32.46
N PRO A 41 9.72 -2.10 -31.28
CA PRO A 41 9.39 -1.28 -30.12
C PRO A 41 9.46 0.21 -30.46
N ALA A 42 8.42 0.96 -30.11
CA ALA A 42 8.35 2.40 -30.35
C ALA A 42 8.86 3.19 -29.14
N LYS A 43 9.10 4.49 -29.32
CA LYS A 43 9.22 5.42 -28.20
C LYS A 43 7.84 5.71 -27.62
N ALA A 44 7.71 5.73 -26.30
CA ALA A 44 6.46 6.08 -25.63
C ALA A 44 5.95 7.45 -26.10
N PRO A 45 4.65 7.57 -26.45
CA PRO A 45 4.02 8.87 -26.67
C PRO A 45 4.12 9.75 -25.41
N PRO A 46 4.19 11.09 -25.55
CA PRO A 46 4.16 11.97 -24.40
C PRO A 46 2.85 11.81 -23.62
N ILE A 47 2.94 11.86 -22.29
CA ILE A 47 1.77 11.87 -21.40
C ILE A 47 1.38 13.32 -21.15
N GLU A 48 0.45 13.82 -21.94
CA GLU A 48 -0.11 15.16 -21.78
C GLU A 48 -1.44 15.06 -21.01
N THR A 49 -1.63 15.92 -20.00
CA THR A 49 -2.83 15.92 -19.17
C THR A 49 -3.60 17.22 -19.32
N THR A 50 -4.93 17.15 -19.27
CA THR A 50 -5.81 18.31 -19.23
C THR A 50 -6.73 18.26 -18.01
N TRP A 51 -7.11 19.42 -17.50
CA TRP A 51 -8.11 19.51 -16.44
C TRP A 51 -9.48 19.05 -16.97
N ARG A 52 -10.20 18.22 -16.20
CA ARG A 52 -11.51 17.67 -16.57
C ARG A 52 -12.54 17.99 -15.50
N VAL A 53 -13.55 18.77 -15.88
CA VAL A 53 -14.70 19.10 -15.02
C VAL A 53 -15.98 18.69 -15.73
N ASN A 54 -16.88 18.04 -15.00
CA ASN A 54 -18.25 17.86 -15.45
C ASN A 54 -19.01 19.18 -15.28
N THR A 55 -19.29 19.88 -16.36
CA THR A 55 -19.97 21.19 -16.32
C THR A 55 -21.43 21.11 -15.91
N SER A 56 -22.06 19.93 -15.97
CA SER A 56 -23.47 19.76 -15.57
C SER A 56 -23.63 19.43 -14.09
N THR A 57 -22.68 18.70 -13.49
CA THR A 57 -22.69 18.38 -12.05
C THR A 57 -21.77 19.26 -11.22
N GLY A 58 -20.87 20.01 -11.85
CA GLY A 58 -19.79 20.76 -11.20
C GLY A 58 -18.67 19.87 -10.63
N LEU A 59 -18.71 18.55 -10.88
CA LEU A 59 -17.72 17.62 -10.35
C LEU A 59 -16.37 17.81 -11.06
N ASP A 60 -15.34 18.07 -10.27
CA ASP A 60 -13.96 18.19 -10.75
C ASP A 60 -13.24 16.84 -10.66
N TYR A 61 -12.74 16.34 -11.79
CA TYR A 61 -11.97 15.10 -11.87
C TYR A 61 -10.45 15.33 -11.86
N GLY A 62 -9.98 16.57 -11.87
CA GLY A 62 -8.56 16.93 -11.87
C GLY A 62 -7.88 16.76 -13.23
N GLN A 63 -6.57 16.50 -13.21
CA GLN A 63 -5.76 16.30 -14.42
C GLN A 63 -5.90 14.86 -14.95
N VAL A 64 -6.42 14.72 -16.16
CA VAL A 64 -6.58 13.43 -16.84
C VAL A 64 -5.80 13.44 -18.15
N PRO A 65 -5.09 12.35 -18.52
CA PRO A 65 -4.42 12.25 -19.80
C PRO A 65 -5.34 12.53 -20.99
N ILE A 66 -4.83 13.25 -21.99
CA ILE A 66 -5.58 13.53 -23.22
C ILE A 66 -5.85 12.22 -23.96
N GLY A 67 -7.11 11.98 -24.31
CA GLY A 67 -7.55 10.75 -24.99
C GLY A 67 -7.98 9.62 -24.05
N ILE A 68 -7.97 9.85 -22.73
CA ILE A 68 -8.53 8.94 -21.72
C ILE A 68 -9.75 9.60 -21.06
N ASP A 69 -10.80 8.83 -20.84
CA ASP A 69 -11.98 9.30 -20.10
C ASP A 69 -11.68 9.37 -18.59
N PRO A 70 -12.27 10.34 -17.86
CA PRO A 70 -12.11 10.43 -16.41
C PRO A 70 -12.47 9.12 -15.71
N GLY A 71 -11.59 8.64 -14.83
CA GLY A 71 -11.79 7.40 -14.08
C GLY A 71 -11.37 6.14 -14.84
N TRP A 72 -10.74 6.27 -16.01
CA TRP A 72 -10.10 5.17 -16.74
C TRP A 72 -8.58 5.37 -16.87
N ASP A 73 -8.04 6.42 -16.25
CA ASP A 73 -6.64 6.84 -16.26
C ASP A 73 -5.77 6.05 -15.29
N TYR A 74 -5.95 4.73 -15.27
CA TYR A 74 -5.19 3.82 -14.42
C TYR A 74 -5.05 2.44 -15.05
N ASN A 75 -3.99 1.72 -14.67
CA ASN A 75 -3.75 0.37 -15.16
C ASN A 75 -4.54 -0.68 -14.37
N VAL A 76 -5.61 -1.25 -14.96
CA VAL A 76 -6.45 -2.28 -14.34
C VAL A 76 -5.68 -3.52 -13.86
N GLY A 77 -4.58 -3.89 -14.52
CA GLY A 77 -3.72 -5.00 -14.11
C GLY A 77 -2.82 -4.68 -12.91
N LYS A 78 -2.53 -3.39 -12.66
CA LYS A 78 -1.86 -2.90 -11.44
C LYS A 78 -2.86 -2.50 -10.35
N ALA A 79 -4.12 -2.27 -10.72
CA ALA A 79 -5.17 -1.70 -9.87
C ALA A 79 -5.67 -2.59 -8.75
N TRP A 80 -5.31 -3.89 -8.72
CA TRP A 80 -5.72 -4.78 -7.64
C TRP A 80 -5.21 -4.33 -6.25
N LEU A 81 -4.13 -3.53 -6.22
CA LEU A 81 -3.69 -2.75 -5.05
C LEU A 81 -4.00 -1.26 -5.18
N GLY A 82 -4.32 -0.82 -6.39
CA GLY A 82 -4.50 0.59 -6.74
C GLY A 82 -5.64 1.24 -5.98
N SER A 83 -6.75 0.54 -5.73
CA SER A 83 -7.86 1.11 -4.95
C SER A 83 -7.46 1.42 -3.51
N ASP A 84 -6.73 0.51 -2.85
CA ASP A 84 -6.25 0.71 -1.48
C ASP A 84 -5.15 1.78 -1.40
N ILE A 85 -4.23 1.79 -2.36
CA ILE A 85 -3.16 2.80 -2.43
C ILE A 85 -3.76 4.18 -2.70
N ALA A 86 -4.64 4.30 -3.69
CA ALA A 86 -5.34 5.54 -4.02
C ALA A 86 -6.21 6.01 -2.85
N PHE A 87 -6.87 5.09 -2.13
CA PHE A 87 -7.59 5.45 -0.90
C PHE A 87 -6.64 6.06 0.14
N GLY A 88 -5.48 5.47 0.37
CA GLY A 88 -4.47 6.02 1.27
C GLY A 88 -3.90 7.38 0.83
N GLU A 89 -3.76 7.62 -0.46
CA GLU A 89 -3.38 8.93 -1.01
C GLU A 89 -4.50 9.97 -0.82
N LYS A 90 -5.76 9.58 -1.05
CA LYS A 90 -6.91 10.44 -0.80
C LYS A 90 -7.04 10.79 0.68
N LEU A 91 -6.77 9.85 1.58
CA LEU A 91 -6.71 10.13 3.02
C LEU A 91 -5.71 11.24 3.34
N MET A 92 -4.54 11.26 2.71
CA MET A 92 -3.55 12.33 2.91
C MET A 92 -4.06 13.70 2.43
N ALA A 93 -4.85 13.74 1.36
CA ALA A 93 -5.40 14.98 0.80
C ALA A 93 -6.64 15.52 1.55
N LEU A 94 -7.29 14.71 2.38
CA LEU A 94 -8.48 15.13 3.14
C LEU A 94 -8.13 16.10 4.27
N PRO A 95 -8.99 17.07 4.61
CA PRO A 95 -8.91 17.81 5.86
C PRO A 95 -8.97 16.89 7.09
N ASP A 96 -8.28 17.27 8.17
CA ASP A 96 -8.08 16.40 9.34
C ASP A 96 -9.40 15.92 9.97
N ALA A 97 -10.41 16.80 10.05
CA ALA A 97 -11.73 16.44 10.59
C ALA A 97 -12.44 15.36 9.75
N LEU A 98 -12.36 15.44 8.42
CA LEU A 98 -12.96 14.43 7.52
C LEU A 98 -12.15 13.14 7.53
N ARG A 99 -10.83 13.24 7.59
CA ARG A 99 -9.94 12.08 7.70
C ARG A 99 -10.24 11.28 8.96
N ALA A 100 -10.46 11.95 10.10
CA ALA A 100 -10.83 11.32 11.36
C ALA A 100 -12.15 10.55 11.28
N GLU A 101 -13.17 11.13 10.62
CA GLU A 101 -14.47 10.46 10.44
C GLU A 101 -14.37 9.20 9.57
N VAL A 102 -13.55 9.24 8.51
CA VAL A 102 -13.29 8.06 7.67
C VAL A 102 -12.66 6.94 8.51
N PHE A 103 -11.69 7.27 9.38
CA PHE A 103 -11.07 6.29 10.26
C PHE A 103 -12.03 5.72 11.32
N ALA A 104 -13.00 6.51 11.78
CA ALA A 104 -14.01 6.06 12.74
C ALA A 104 -14.96 4.99 12.16
N ASN A 105 -15.08 4.92 10.83
CA ASN A 105 -16.00 4.02 10.13
C ASN A 105 -15.27 2.99 9.25
N LEU A 106 -14.01 2.66 9.57
CA LEU A 106 -13.16 1.84 8.70
C LEU A 106 -13.31 0.32 8.93
N ASP A 107 -14.13 -0.11 9.88
CA ASP A 107 -14.22 -1.52 10.32
C ASP A 107 -14.53 -2.49 9.17
N ASP A 108 -15.52 -2.18 8.34
CA ASP A 108 -15.86 -3.00 7.18
C ASP A 108 -14.70 -3.09 6.18
N HIS A 109 -13.99 -1.97 5.97
CA HIS A 109 -12.81 -1.94 5.10
C HIS A 109 -11.66 -2.76 5.67
N ILE A 110 -11.40 -2.69 6.98
CA ILE A 110 -10.42 -3.56 7.65
C ILE A 110 -10.81 -5.03 7.51
N ALA A 111 -12.08 -5.37 7.63
CA ALA A 111 -12.57 -6.73 7.40
C ALA A 111 -12.32 -7.20 5.95
N GLN A 112 -12.48 -6.32 4.96
CA GLN A 112 -12.16 -6.63 3.56
C GLN A 112 -10.65 -6.78 3.34
N LEU A 113 -9.81 -5.90 3.90
CA LEU A 113 -8.36 -6.04 3.88
C LEU A 113 -7.93 -7.39 4.46
N ASN A 114 -8.53 -7.79 5.58
CA ASN A 114 -8.25 -9.08 6.21
C ASN A 114 -8.64 -10.25 5.29
N LYS A 115 -9.82 -10.23 4.66
CA LYS A 115 -10.21 -11.25 3.67
C LYS A 115 -9.26 -11.31 2.48
N GLY A 116 -8.88 -10.15 1.94
CA GLY A 116 -7.91 -10.03 0.85
C GLY A 116 -6.55 -10.60 1.22
N TRP A 117 -6.07 -10.33 2.44
CA TRP A 117 -4.84 -10.89 2.98
C TRP A 117 -4.87 -12.42 3.06
N HIS A 118 -5.97 -13.02 3.52
CA HIS A 118 -6.12 -14.48 3.54
C HIS A 118 -6.05 -15.09 2.13
N ALA A 119 -6.72 -14.47 1.16
CA ALA A 119 -6.68 -14.91 -0.23
C ALA A 119 -5.26 -14.80 -0.81
N TRP A 120 -4.60 -13.67 -0.57
CA TRP A 120 -3.24 -13.42 -1.04
C TRP A 120 -2.22 -14.39 -0.44
N LEU A 121 -2.30 -14.68 0.87
CA LEU A 121 -1.46 -15.70 1.52
C LEU A 121 -1.64 -17.09 0.89
N LYS A 122 -2.87 -17.46 0.53
CA LYS A 122 -3.16 -18.72 -0.15
C LYS A 122 -2.57 -18.74 -1.57
N GLU A 123 -2.71 -17.64 -2.32
CA GLU A 123 -2.16 -17.50 -3.67
C GLU A 123 -0.63 -17.50 -3.70
N ARG A 124 0.02 -16.97 -2.65
CA ARG A 124 1.48 -16.89 -2.52
C ARG A 124 2.12 -18.08 -1.83
N ALA A 125 1.34 -18.98 -1.25
CA ALA A 125 1.87 -20.22 -0.69
C ALA A 125 2.61 -21.04 -1.78
N GLY A 126 3.90 -21.30 -1.56
CA GLY A 126 4.74 -22.10 -2.46
C GLY A 126 5.18 -21.40 -3.75
N GLN A 127 4.83 -20.12 -3.96
CA GLN A 127 5.23 -19.35 -5.14
C GLN A 127 6.53 -18.57 -4.87
N PRO A 128 7.40 -18.41 -5.89
CA PRO A 128 8.59 -17.57 -5.75
C PRO A 128 8.19 -16.10 -5.59
N PRO A 129 8.93 -15.31 -4.78
CA PRO A 129 8.64 -13.90 -4.60
C PRO A 129 8.83 -13.11 -5.91
N ARG A 130 7.85 -12.27 -6.25
CA ARG A 130 7.83 -11.41 -7.44
C ARG A 130 7.97 -9.92 -7.12
N GLY A 131 7.98 -9.55 -5.85
CA GLY A 131 8.01 -8.18 -5.39
C GLY A 131 6.62 -7.53 -5.34
N TYR A 132 5.56 -8.33 -5.33
CA TYR A 132 4.19 -7.83 -5.17
C TYR A 132 3.97 -7.30 -3.76
N ALA A 133 3.29 -6.16 -3.66
CA ALA A 133 2.86 -5.60 -2.38
C ALA A 133 1.45 -6.10 -2.04
N HIS A 134 1.07 -6.06 -0.78
CA HIS A 134 -0.32 -6.26 -0.33
C HIS A 134 -0.61 -5.28 0.79
N THR A 135 -1.73 -4.58 0.73
CA THR A 135 -2.14 -3.62 1.76
C THR A 135 -2.56 -4.34 3.03
N ILE A 136 -2.04 -3.91 4.16
CA ILE A 136 -2.42 -4.45 5.49
C ILE A 136 -3.13 -3.42 6.37
N GLY A 137 -3.16 -2.15 5.98
CA GLY A 137 -3.82 -1.10 6.74
C GLY A 137 -3.34 0.29 6.35
N TYR A 138 -3.71 1.26 7.18
CA TYR A 138 -3.46 2.67 6.96
C TYR A 138 -2.93 3.33 8.23
N LEU A 139 -2.07 4.35 8.08
CA LEU A 139 -1.64 5.22 9.17
C LEU A 139 -2.82 6.10 9.59
N SER A 140 -3.18 6.10 10.87
CA SER A 140 -4.29 6.91 11.39
C SER A 140 -3.98 8.41 11.36
N SER A 141 -5.01 9.27 11.39
CA SER A 141 -4.81 10.73 11.36
C SER A 141 -3.82 11.22 12.43
N PRO A 142 -3.92 10.82 13.71
CA PRO A 142 -2.97 11.30 14.72
C PRO A 142 -1.51 10.90 14.45
N VAL A 143 -1.30 9.74 13.83
CA VAL A 143 0.04 9.27 13.44
C VAL A 143 0.56 10.10 12.27
N ILE A 144 -0.28 10.38 11.27
CA ILE A 144 0.06 11.26 10.14
C ILE A 144 0.42 12.66 10.65
N ASP A 145 -0.39 13.23 11.54
CA ASP A 145 -0.17 14.57 12.11
C ASP A 145 1.14 14.64 12.90
N ALA A 146 1.43 13.60 13.69
CA ALA A 146 2.70 13.49 14.43
C ALA A 146 3.92 13.37 13.49
N LEU A 147 3.79 12.65 12.38
CA LEU A 147 4.85 12.55 11.37
C LEU A 147 5.05 13.88 10.63
N LYS A 148 3.96 14.58 10.30
CA LYS A 148 4.00 15.89 9.65
C LYS A 148 4.69 16.92 10.52
N ALA A 149 4.40 16.96 11.82
CA ALA A 149 5.08 17.82 12.79
C ALA A 149 6.60 17.57 12.86
N LYS A 150 7.07 16.42 12.38
CA LYS A 150 8.48 16.01 12.35
C LYS A 150 9.10 16.07 10.95
N ASN A 151 8.41 16.64 9.96
CA ASN A 151 8.83 16.66 8.55
C ASN A 151 9.05 15.24 7.97
N MET A 152 8.25 14.28 8.41
CA MET A 152 8.29 12.88 7.99
C MET A 152 6.97 12.43 7.35
N GLU A 153 6.23 13.38 6.77
CA GLU A 153 4.92 13.12 6.17
C GLU A 153 4.99 12.02 5.10
N PRO A 154 4.15 10.97 5.20
CA PRO A 154 4.13 9.91 4.22
C PRO A 154 3.48 10.37 2.90
N VAL A 155 3.94 9.85 1.76
CA VAL A 155 3.27 10.10 0.46
C VAL A 155 1.86 9.51 0.42
N SER A 156 1.64 8.40 1.12
CA SER A 156 0.34 7.73 1.25
C SER A 156 0.19 7.17 2.65
N ALA A 157 -1.04 7.19 3.18
CA ALA A 157 -1.36 6.56 4.45
C ALA A 157 -1.23 5.01 4.39
N THR A 158 -1.18 4.41 3.21
CA THR A 158 -1.19 2.95 3.03
C THR A 158 0.07 2.30 3.59
N VAL A 159 -0.12 1.21 4.33
CA VAL A 159 0.94 0.32 4.82
C VAL A 159 0.86 -1.01 4.08
N VAL A 160 1.98 -1.42 3.48
CA VAL A 160 2.05 -2.64 2.65
C VAL A 160 3.04 -3.67 3.19
N VAL A 161 2.81 -4.93 2.82
CA VAL A 161 3.76 -6.05 2.96
C VAL A 161 4.15 -6.53 1.57
N PHE A 162 5.44 -6.75 1.32
CA PHE A 162 5.85 -7.38 0.08
C PHE A 162 5.96 -8.90 0.21
N ASP A 163 5.62 -9.63 -0.85
CA ASP A 163 5.75 -11.10 -0.92
C ASP A 163 7.16 -11.59 -0.55
N ASN A 164 8.19 -10.88 -1.02
CA ASN A 164 9.59 -11.14 -0.73
C ASN A 164 10.01 -10.87 0.72
N GLN A 165 9.14 -10.24 1.52
CA GLN A 165 9.34 -10.00 2.94
C GLN A 165 8.54 -10.96 3.82
N THR A 166 7.49 -11.62 3.31
CA THR A 166 6.56 -12.41 4.13
C THR A 166 7.25 -13.45 5.00
N ASN A 167 8.26 -14.16 4.50
CA ASN A 167 9.04 -15.13 5.28
C ASN A 167 9.87 -14.46 6.38
N HIS A 168 10.50 -13.32 6.08
CA HIS A 168 11.24 -12.55 7.09
C HIS A 168 10.31 -12.00 8.17
N VAL A 169 9.18 -11.43 7.76
CA VAL A 169 8.19 -10.80 8.62
C VAL A 169 7.48 -11.83 9.52
N LYS A 170 7.24 -13.05 9.04
CA LYS A 170 6.80 -14.20 9.89
C LYS A 170 7.77 -14.51 11.03
N GLY A 171 9.02 -14.06 10.94
CA GLY A 171 9.99 -14.18 12.01
C GLY A 171 10.47 -15.60 12.27
N THR A 172 10.45 -16.50 11.28
CA THR A 172 10.90 -17.91 11.45
C THR A 172 12.36 -18.05 11.88
N HIS A 173 13.15 -16.99 11.73
CA HIS A 173 14.53 -16.89 12.20
C HIS A 173 14.63 -16.43 13.68
N LYS A 174 13.52 -16.07 14.32
CA LYS A 174 13.47 -15.57 15.71
C LYS A 174 13.10 -16.71 16.65
N ASP A 175 13.55 -16.60 17.90
CA ASP A 175 13.06 -17.43 19.00
C ASP A 175 11.54 -17.41 19.06
N ASP A 176 10.91 -18.55 19.36
CA ASP A 176 9.44 -18.66 19.41
C ASP A 176 8.81 -17.64 20.36
N ALA A 177 9.47 -17.35 21.50
CA ALA A 177 9.00 -16.36 22.46
C ALA A 177 9.02 -14.90 21.93
N LYS A 178 9.74 -14.62 20.83
CA LYS A 178 9.84 -13.31 20.18
C LYS A 178 9.04 -13.25 18.87
N ARG A 179 8.41 -14.36 18.47
CA ARG A 179 7.67 -14.50 17.21
C ARG A 179 6.18 -14.30 17.48
N ILE A 180 5.48 -13.67 16.54
CA ILE A 180 4.01 -13.64 16.60
C ILE A 180 3.47 -15.04 16.25
N SER A 181 2.29 -15.37 16.74
CA SER A 181 1.66 -16.65 16.40
C SER A 181 1.27 -16.70 14.92
N LEU A 182 1.11 -17.92 14.39
CA LEU A 182 0.62 -18.10 13.02
C LEU A 182 -0.82 -17.59 12.86
N ALA A 183 -1.62 -17.63 13.92
CA ALA A 183 -2.99 -17.11 13.92
C ALA A 183 -3.00 -15.59 13.79
N GLU A 184 -2.18 -14.88 14.57
CA GLU A 184 -1.99 -13.43 14.45
C GLU A 184 -1.50 -13.06 13.04
N PHE A 185 -0.51 -13.79 12.50
CA PHE A 185 -0.01 -13.51 11.15
C PHE A 185 -1.07 -13.72 10.07
N LYS A 186 -1.93 -14.74 10.20
CA LYS A 186 -3.03 -14.98 9.26
C LYS A 186 -4.09 -13.88 9.33
N ASN A 187 -4.27 -13.23 10.49
CA ASN A 187 -5.19 -12.12 10.69
C ASN A 187 -4.51 -10.74 10.71
N LEU A 188 -3.34 -10.62 10.09
CA LEU A 188 -2.45 -9.47 10.26
C LEU A 188 -3.13 -8.10 10.05
N PRO A 189 -3.96 -7.85 9.03
CA PRO A 189 -4.65 -6.57 8.90
C PRO A 189 -5.54 -6.20 10.08
N ALA A 190 -6.27 -7.18 10.63
CA ALA A 190 -7.12 -6.97 11.81
C ALA A 190 -6.27 -6.73 13.07
N GLU A 191 -5.20 -7.51 13.26
CA GLU A 191 -4.26 -7.32 14.37
C GLU A 191 -3.56 -5.95 14.30
N PHE A 192 -3.16 -5.53 13.10
CA PHE A 192 -2.51 -4.24 12.86
C PHE A 192 -3.46 -3.08 13.13
N ALA A 193 -4.72 -3.16 12.70
CA ALA A 193 -5.73 -2.16 13.01
C ALA A 193 -6.00 -2.07 14.52
N ASN A 194 -5.94 -3.20 15.24
CA ASN A 194 -6.17 -3.28 16.67
C ASN A 194 -4.91 -2.96 17.51
N HIS A 195 -4.28 -1.81 17.29
CA HIS A 195 -3.12 -1.36 18.09
C HIS A 195 -3.52 -0.44 19.26
N SER A 196 -2.74 -0.45 20.34
CA SER A 196 -2.94 0.42 21.52
C SER A 196 -2.00 1.63 21.53
N ALA A 197 -0.86 1.53 20.85
CA ALA A 197 0.14 2.60 20.78
C ALA A 197 0.91 2.56 19.48
N VAL A 198 1.42 3.73 19.08
CA VAL A 198 2.42 3.89 18.03
C VAL A 198 3.57 4.71 18.57
N LEU A 199 4.79 4.17 18.40
CA LEU A 199 6.02 4.84 18.78
C LEU A 199 6.87 5.13 17.55
N LEU A 200 7.66 6.19 17.63
CA LEU A 200 8.67 6.53 16.64
C LEU A 200 10.05 6.13 17.17
N HIS A 201 10.84 5.45 16.34
CA HIS A 201 12.23 5.11 16.61
C HIS A 201 13.06 5.37 15.34
N GLY A 202 13.83 6.46 15.34
CA GLY A 202 14.55 6.91 14.15
C GLY A 202 13.58 7.26 13.01
N LYS A 203 13.55 6.44 11.95
CA LYS A 203 12.65 6.58 10.79
C LYS A 203 11.55 5.51 10.72
N GLU A 204 11.43 4.70 11.75
CA GLU A 204 10.49 3.59 11.81
C GLU A 204 9.41 3.84 12.85
N LEU A 205 8.19 3.43 12.51
CA LEU A 205 7.06 3.36 13.43
C LEU A 205 7.01 1.98 14.06
N VAL A 206 6.74 1.93 15.35
CA VAL A 206 6.50 0.69 16.11
C VAL A 206 5.07 0.71 16.62
N PHE A 207 4.23 -0.10 15.98
CA PHE A 207 2.85 -0.36 16.39
C PHE A 207 2.85 -1.44 17.45
N VAL A 208 2.18 -1.17 18.57
CA VAL A 208 1.96 -2.14 19.65
C VAL A 208 0.53 -2.67 19.51
N MET A 209 0.40 -3.91 19.06
CA MET A 209 -0.90 -4.57 18.84
C MET A 209 -1.50 -5.00 20.18
N LYS A 210 -2.83 -4.93 20.30
CA LYS A 210 -3.58 -5.38 21.49
C LYS A 210 -3.67 -6.90 21.50
N GLY A 211 -3.59 -7.49 22.68
CA GLY A 211 -3.60 -8.95 22.86
C GLY A 211 -2.29 -9.41 23.46
N HIS A 212 -2.38 -10.08 24.61
CA HIS A 212 -1.23 -10.50 25.40
C HIS A 212 -1.18 -12.03 25.43
N ALA A 213 -0.01 -12.57 25.10
CA ALA A 213 0.42 -13.86 25.59
C ALA A 213 1.73 -13.64 26.33
N ASP A 214 1.81 -14.16 27.56
CA ASP A 214 3.03 -14.23 28.37
C ASP A 214 3.66 -12.87 28.72
N GLY A 215 2.85 -11.83 28.90
CA GLY A 215 3.31 -10.49 29.32
C GLY A 215 4.11 -9.74 28.24
N ARG A 216 4.03 -10.19 26.98
CA ARG A 216 4.57 -9.50 25.81
C ARG A 216 3.44 -9.08 24.88
N ASN A 217 3.61 -7.92 24.26
CA ASN A 217 2.71 -7.46 23.22
C ASN A 217 3.31 -7.80 21.86
N SER A 218 2.45 -8.14 20.92
CA SER A 218 2.84 -8.23 19.53
C SER A 218 3.13 -6.83 18.98
N ARG A 219 4.17 -6.70 18.16
CA ARG A 219 4.60 -5.44 17.57
C ARG A 219 4.80 -5.55 16.06
N ALA A 220 4.51 -4.46 15.37
CA ALA A 220 4.76 -4.28 13.96
C ALA A 220 5.68 -3.07 13.73
N VAL A 221 6.79 -3.27 13.03
CA VAL A 221 7.75 -2.20 12.69
C VAL A 221 7.50 -1.79 11.25
N VAL A 222 7.14 -0.54 11.02
CA VAL A 222 6.82 0.02 9.70
C VAL A 222 7.83 1.10 9.35
N ALA A 223 8.50 0.94 8.21
CA ALA A 223 9.34 2.00 7.65
C ALA A 223 8.48 2.91 6.76
N VAL A 224 8.54 4.21 7.00
CA VAL A 224 7.77 5.22 6.25
C VAL A 224 8.59 5.71 5.04
N ASN A 225 7.93 6.04 3.93
CA ASN A 225 8.54 6.62 2.73
C ASN A 225 9.68 5.80 2.11
N LEU A 226 9.60 4.48 2.19
CA LEU A 226 10.56 3.57 1.57
C LEU A 226 10.50 3.71 0.05
N LYS A 227 11.64 4.04 -0.57
CA LYS A 227 11.76 4.17 -2.03
C LYS A 227 11.98 2.79 -2.68
N ARG A 228 11.19 2.46 -3.71
CA ARG A 228 11.42 1.28 -4.57
C ARG A 228 10.88 1.56 -5.97
N LYS A 229 11.70 1.30 -7.00
CA LYS A 229 11.33 1.48 -8.42
C LYS A 229 10.63 2.83 -8.69
N GLY A 230 11.16 3.91 -8.11
CA GLY A 230 10.60 5.26 -8.27
C GLY A 230 9.44 5.62 -7.32
N ASN A 231 8.76 4.64 -6.71
CA ASN A 231 7.62 4.86 -5.83
C ASN A 231 8.03 4.93 -4.36
N GLN A 232 7.26 5.66 -3.54
CA GLN A 232 7.40 5.74 -2.09
C GLN A 232 6.20 5.12 -1.39
N PHE A 233 6.45 4.34 -0.34
CA PHE A 233 5.39 3.69 0.42
C PHE A 233 5.82 3.39 1.86
N SER A 234 4.84 3.26 2.74
CA SER A 234 5.06 2.73 4.08
C SER A 234 5.03 1.20 4.02
N SER A 235 6.07 0.54 4.54
CA SER A 235 6.24 -0.91 4.42
C SER A 235 6.52 -1.55 5.77
N LEU A 236 5.79 -2.63 6.07
CA LEU A 236 6.06 -3.48 7.23
C LEU A 236 7.43 -4.17 7.06
N ARG A 237 8.31 -3.96 8.04
CA ARG A 237 9.68 -4.49 8.06
C ARG A 237 9.81 -5.70 8.96
N SER A 238 9.10 -5.72 10.08
CA SER A 238 9.25 -6.77 11.07
C SER A 238 7.98 -6.95 11.90
N LEU A 239 7.63 -8.20 12.21
CA LEU A 239 6.70 -8.56 13.27
C LEU A 239 7.44 -9.29 14.38
N GLY A 240 6.98 -9.15 15.62
CA GLY A 240 7.51 -9.93 16.73
C GLY A 240 6.80 -9.61 18.03
N ARG A 241 7.35 -10.08 19.13
CA ARG A 241 6.87 -9.78 20.49
C ARG A 241 7.89 -8.93 21.25
N VAL A 242 7.39 -8.07 22.13
CA VAL A 242 8.21 -7.16 22.94
C VAL A 242 7.56 -6.92 24.29
N HIS A 243 8.37 -6.72 25.33
CA HIS A 243 7.86 -6.22 26.59
C HIS A 243 7.63 -4.71 26.51
N ILE A 244 6.53 -4.23 27.08
CA ILE A 244 6.23 -2.79 27.14
C ILE A 244 7.37 -2.01 27.82
N THR A 245 8.03 -2.60 28.81
CA THR A 245 9.18 -2.00 29.51
C THR A 245 10.36 -1.71 28.58
N ASP A 246 10.59 -2.56 27.56
CA ASP A 246 11.64 -2.33 26.57
C ASP A 246 11.32 -1.14 25.64
N LEU A 247 10.03 -0.85 25.45
CA LEU A 247 9.55 0.27 24.64
C LEU A 247 9.51 1.60 25.40
N ARG A 248 9.70 1.58 26.74
CA ARG A 248 9.80 2.80 27.56
C ARG A 248 11.22 3.37 27.62
N LYS A 249 12.17 2.80 26.87
CA LYS A 249 13.55 3.30 26.76
C LYS A 249 13.56 4.62 25.98
N LYS A 250 14.53 5.50 26.30
CA LYS A 250 14.64 6.89 25.75
C LYS A 250 14.70 6.98 24.21
N GLU A 251 14.98 5.88 23.53
CA GLU A 251 15.07 5.83 22.06
C GLU A 251 13.70 5.79 21.37
N TYR A 252 12.64 5.40 22.09
CA TYR A 252 11.29 5.34 21.55
C TYR A 252 10.48 6.55 22.01
N GLU A 253 9.90 7.28 21.05
CA GLU A 253 9.00 8.38 21.31
C GLU A 253 7.56 7.93 21.10
N LEU A 254 6.70 8.01 22.12
CA LEU A 254 5.27 7.71 21.97
C LEU A 254 4.60 8.84 21.19
N ILE A 255 4.07 8.53 19.99
CA ILE A 255 3.39 9.51 19.13
C ILE A 255 1.88 9.34 19.11
N TRP A 256 1.37 8.17 19.49
CA TRP A 256 -0.07 7.93 19.61
C TRP A 256 -0.39 6.83 20.62
N GLY A 257 -1.55 6.96 21.29
CA GLY A 257 -2.13 5.91 22.13
C GLY A 257 -1.47 5.79 23.50
N LYS A 258 -1.51 4.58 24.09
CA LYS A 258 -0.98 4.29 25.43
C LYS A 258 -0.30 2.91 25.46
N LEU A 259 0.84 2.87 26.15
CA LEU A 259 1.66 1.69 26.41
C LEU A 259 1.18 0.88 27.62
#